data_AF-A0A398DPR8-F1
#
_entry.id   AF-A0A398DPR8-F1
#
_cell.length_a   1.000
_cell.length_b   1.000
_cell.length_c   1.000
_cell.angle_alpha   90.00
_cell.angle_beta   90.00
_cell.angle_gamma   90.00
#
_symmetry.space_group_name_H-M   'P 1'
#
loop_
_entity.id
_entity.type
_entity.pdbx_description
1 polymer ?
#
loop_
_entity_poly.entity_id
_entity_poly.type
_entity_poly.pdbx_seq_one_letter_code
_entity_poly.pdbx_strand_id
1 'polypeptide(L)'
;MCDTLVVLAPMTLNGHTMLAKNSDREPNEAQLLTVLPHRTHREPRLKTTYIDVDQVRETNAVLLCRPFWMWGAEMGVNEYGVAIGNEAVFTRGGYSKTGLTGMDLLRLALERCDSARSAVDMIITLLEQYGQGGNCGFTKQFFYNNSFLVADTT
;
A
#
# COMPACT_ATOMS: atom_id res chain seq x y z
N MET A 1 -12.08 3.16 12.43
CA MET A 1 -10.76 2.79 12.96
C MET A 1 -10.40 1.47 12.32
N CYS A 2 -9.33 1.48 11.54
CA CYS A 2 -8.69 0.30 10.99
C CYS A 2 -7.61 -0.20 11.96
N ASP A 3 -7.38 -1.50 11.97
CA ASP A 3 -6.34 -2.17 12.72
C ASP A 3 -5.66 -3.19 11.81
N THR A 4 -4.36 -3.37 12.00
CA THR A 4 -3.54 -4.33 11.28
C THR A 4 -2.80 -5.20 12.28
N LEU A 5 -2.85 -6.50 12.06
CA LEU A 5 -2.22 -7.52 12.90
C LEU A 5 -1.30 -8.37 12.04
N VAL A 6 -0.15 -8.73 12.60
CA VAL A 6 0.71 -9.80 12.08
C VAL A 6 0.91 -10.87 13.14
N VAL A 7 0.81 -12.12 12.72
CA VAL A 7 1.21 -13.29 13.52
C VAL A 7 2.32 -14.00 12.74
N LEU A 8 3.52 -14.06 13.32
CA LEU A 8 4.68 -14.67 12.67
C LEU A 8 4.54 -16.19 12.61
N ALA A 9 5.13 -16.80 11.59
CA ALA A 9 5.09 -18.25 11.36
C ALA A 9 5.29 -19.12 12.64
N PRO A 10 6.28 -18.86 13.52
CA PRO A 10 6.49 -19.66 14.74
C PRO A 10 5.32 -19.62 15.75
N MET A 11 4.44 -18.63 15.63
CA MET A 11 3.29 -18.41 16.51
C MET A 11 1.97 -18.93 15.91
N THR A 12 2.01 -19.56 14.73
CA THR A 12 0.83 -20.12 14.05
C THR A 12 0.86 -21.65 14.03
N LEU A 13 -0.31 -22.27 14.02
CA LEU A 13 -0.44 -23.73 13.98
C LEU A 13 0.17 -24.36 12.72
N ASN A 14 0.16 -23.63 11.60
CA ASN A 14 0.56 -24.14 10.29
C ASN A 14 1.93 -23.62 9.83
N GLY A 15 2.65 -22.85 10.66
CA GLY A 15 3.98 -22.32 10.31
C GLY A 15 3.95 -21.26 9.20
N HIS A 16 2.87 -20.50 9.07
CA HIS A 16 2.73 -19.43 8.08
C HIS A 16 2.62 -18.07 8.76
N THR A 17 3.34 -17.07 8.26
CA THR A 17 3.10 -15.69 8.67
C THR A 17 1.75 -15.23 8.14
N MET A 18 0.92 -14.64 9.01
CA MET A 18 -0.41 -14.14 8.69
C MET A 18 -0.47 -12.64 8.89
N LEU A 19 -0.94 -11.90 7.89
CA LEU A 19 -1.32 -10.49 7.99
C LEU A 19 -2.83 -10.37 7.91
N ALA A 20 -3.43 -9.63 8.83
CA ALA A 20 -4.85 -9.34 8.84
C ALA A 20 -5.05 -7.83 8.99
N LYS A 21 -6.06 -7.30 8.28
CA LYS A 21 -6.45 -5.90 8.34
C LYS A 21 -7.97 -5.79 8.24
N ASN A 22 -8.59 -4.99 9.11
CA ASN A 22 -9.92 -4.42 8.86
C ASN A 22 -9.79 -3.04 8.22
N SER A 23 -10.72 -2.74 7.31
CA SER A 23 -10.75 -1.47 6.59
C SER A 23 -11.92 -0.64 7.10
N ASP A 24 -11.68 0.61 7.45
CA ASP A 24 -12.69 1.56 7.96
C ASP A 24 -13.12 2.58 6.90
N ARG A 25 -12.99 2.16 5.64
CA ARG A 25 -13.40 2.88 4.43
C ARG A 25 -14.89 3.20 4.45
N GLU A 26 -15.28 4.20 3.67
CA GLU A 26 -16.61 4.77 3.76
C GLU A 26 -17.70 3.74 3.37
N PRO A 27 -18.92 3.83 3.94
CA PRO A 27 -20.04 3.04 3.44
C PRO A 27 -20.21 3.23 1.93
N ASN A 28 -20.54 2.14 1.23
CA ASN A 28 -20.64 2.10 -0.24
C ASN A 28 -19.32 2.32 -0.99
N GLU A 29 -18.18 2.31 -0.30
CA GLU A 29 -16.86 2.27 -0.92
C GLU A 29 -16.40 0.83 -1.11
N ALA A 30 -16.74 0.25 -2.27
CA ALA A 30 -16.39 -1.13 -2.58
C ALA A 30 -14.87 -1.35 -2.53
N GLN A 31 -14.47 -2.42 -1.83
CA GLN A 31 -13.11 -2.97 -1.83
C GLN A 31 -12.99 -4.04 -2.91
N LEU A 32 -12.24 -3.75 -3.97
CA LEU A 32 -12.01 -4.65 -5.08
C LEU A 32 -10.81 -5.56 -4.79
N LEU A 33 -11.03 -6.87 -4.88
CA LEU A 33 -9.96 -7.85 -4.99
C LEU A 33 -9.40 -7.81 -6.41
N THR A 34 -8.14 -7.38 -6.54
CA THR A 34 -7.49 -7.18 -7.84
C THR A 34 -6.22 -8.01 -7.91
N VAL A 35 -6.14 -8.90 -8.90
CA VAL A 35 -4.92 -9.64 -9.22
C VAL A 35 -4.27 -9.00 -10.42
N LEU A 36 -3.03 -8.55 -10.27
CA LEU A 36 -2.22 -8.03 -11.36
C LEU A 36 -1.04 -8.99 -11.57
N PRO A 37 -0.83 -9.48 -12.81
CA PRO A 37 0.29 -10.36 -13.08
C PRO A 37 1.60 -9.56 -13.05
N HIS A 38 2.70 -10.28 -12.92
CA HIS A 38 4.03 -9.77 -13.17
C HIS A 38 4.11 -9.12 -14.56
N ARG A 39 4.73 -7.94 -14.67
CA ARG A 39 4.75 -7.14 -15.91
C ARG A 39 6.07 -6.42 -16.13
N THR A 40 6.43 -6.28 -17.41
CA THR A 40 7.46 -5.35 -17.87
C THR A 40 6.80 -4.12 -18.50
N HIS A 41 7.33 -2.93 -18.22
CA HIS A 41 6.80 -1.65 -18.70
C HIS A 41 7.81 -0.96 -19.63
N ARG A 42 7.31 -0.16 -20.57
CA ARG A 42 8.14 0.68 -21.47
C ARG A 42 7.96 2.17 -21.18
N GLU A 43 6.88 2.51 -20.51
CA GLU A 43 6.49 3.86 -20.13
C GLU A 43 7.49 4.37 -19.08
N PRO A 44 7.96 5.63 -19.20
CA PRO A 44 8.89 6.21 -18.22
C PRO A 44 8.19 6.67 -16.94
N ARG A 45 6.86 6.83 -16.99
CA ARG A 45 6.06 7.45 -15.93
C ARG A 45 4.79 6.64 -15.69
N LEU A 46 4.33 6.68 -14.45
CA LEU A 46 3.13 6.00 -13.97
C LEU A 46 2.22 7.01 -13.27
N LYS A 47 0.95 7.09 -13.69
CA LYS A 47 -0.08 7.86 -12.99
C LYS A 47 -0.58 7.05 -11.79
N THR A 48 -0.35 7.56 -10.58
CA THR A 48 -0.95 7.03 -9.33
C THR A 48 -2.27 7.72 -9.06
N THR A 49 -2.78 7.70 -7.82
CA THR A 49 -4.10 8.30 -7.50
C THR A 49 -4.16 9.78 -7.85
N TYR A 50 -3.11 10.56 -7.54
CA TYR A 50 -3.11 12.01 -7.76
C TYR A 50 -1.91 12.53 -8.55
N ILE A 51 -0.75 11.93 -8.37
CA ILE A 51 0.50 12.40 -8.98
C ILE A 51 1.06 11.38 -9.98
N ASP A 52 2.03 11.82 -10.75
CA ASP A 52 2.81 10.96 -11.62
C ASP A 52 4.14 10.64 -10.92
N VAL A 53 4.61 9.40 -11.02
CA VAL A 53 5.90 8.95 -10.50
C VAL A 53 6.72 8.28 -11.59
N ASP A 54 8.02 8.10 -11.34
CA ASP A 54 8.88 7.30 -12.21
C ASP A 54 8.41 5.85 -12.24
N GLN A 55 8.28 5.32 -13.44
CA GLN A 55 7.95 3.92 -13.65
C GLN A 55 9.23 3.07 -13.62
N VAL A 56 9.11 1.87 -13.07
CA VAL A 56 10.18 0.86 -13.10
C VAL A 56 10.00 -0.07 -14.29
N ARG A 57 11.10 -0.67 -14.74
CA ARG A 57 11.07 -1.61 -15.87
C ARG A 57 10.17 -2.82 -15.61
N GLU A 58 10.11 -3.29 -14.38
CA GLU A 58 9.48 -4.56 -14.01
C GLU A 58 8.71 -4.40 -12.71
N THR A 59 7.52 -5.00 -12.64
CA THR A 59 6.68 -5.02 -11.45
C THR A 59 6.23 -6.43 -11.12
N ASN A 60 6.25 -6.73 -9.83
CA ASN A 60 5.88 -8.03 -9.29
C ASN A 60 4.39 -8.34 -9.50
N ALA A 61 4.03 -9.62 -9.57
CA ALA A 61 2.63 -9.99 -9.47
C ALA A 61 2.09 -9.68 -8.06
N VAL A 62 0.87 -9.14 -7.99
CA VAL A 62 0.24 -8.72 -6.74
C VAL A 62 -1.22 -9.13 -6.65
N LEU A 63 -1.67 -9.45 -5.44
CA LEU A 63 -3.07 -9.52 -5.05
C LEU A 63 -3.35 -8.35 -4.10
N LEU A 64 -4.31 -7.51 -4.48
CA LEU A 64 -4.63 -6.27 -3.77
C LEU A 64 -6.08 -6.27 -3.29
N CYS A 65 -6.32 -5.65 -2.14
CA CYS A 65 -7.63 -5.18 -1.71
C CYS A 65 -7.62 -3.65 -1.78
N ARG A 66 -8.37 -3.07 -2.72
CA ARG A 66 -8.31 -1.63 -3.03
C ARG A 66 -9.68 -0.96 -3.12
N PRO A 67 -9.84 0.29 -2.67
CA PRO A 67 -11.03 1.08 -2.96
C PRO A 67 -11.18 1.28 -4.47
N PHE A 68 -12.42 1.15 -4.98
CA PHE A 68 -12.66 1.07 -6.42
C PHE A 68 -12.17 2.28 -7.25
N TRP A 69 -12.10 3.47 -6.64
CA TRP A 69 -11.86 4.73 -7.35
C TRP A 69 -10.41 5.22 -7.36
N MET A 70 -9.56 4.78 -6.42
CA MET A 70 -8.17 5.26 -6.34
C MET A 70 -7.24 4.41 -7.20
N TRP A 71 -5.93 4.63 -7.23
CA TRP A 71 -4.98 3.69 -7.86
C TRP A 71 -4.36 2.74 -6.83
N GLY A 72 -4.09 3.26 -5.63
CA GLY A 72 -3.51 2.49 -4.52
C GLY A 72 -4.38 1.35 -3.97
N ALA A 73 -3.89 0.72 -2.91
CA ALA A 73 -4.58 -0.34 -2.18
C ALA A 73 -4.50 -0.17 -0.65
N GLU A 74 -5.42 -0.78 0.08
CA GLU A 74 -5.46 -0.77 1.55
C GLU A 74 -4.58 -1.87 2.16
N MET A 75 -4.51 -3.00 1.46
CA MET A 75 -3.66 -4.13 1.78
C MET A 75 -3.39 -4.97 0.53
N GLY A 76 -2.36 -5.80 0.60
CA GLY A 76 -2.10 -6.77 -0.44
C GLY A 76 -0.91 -7.67 -0.14
N VAL A 77 -0.68 -8.61 -1.04
CA VAL A 77 0.47 -9.52 -1.05
C VAL A 77 1.07 -9.57 -2.45
N ASN A 78 2.37 -9.84 -2.55
CA ASN A 78 3.05 -10.04 -3.84
C ASN A 78 3.57 -11.48 -4.02
N GLU A 79 4.10 -11.78 -5.20
CA GLU A 79 4.62 -13.11 -5.54
C GLU A 79 5.83 -13.57 -4.71
N TYR A 80 6.50 -12.65 -4.01
CA TYR A 80 7.61 -12.94 -3.11
C TYR A 80 7.14 -13.15 -1.65
N GLY A 81 5.84 -13.14 -1.40
CA GLY A 81 5.27 -13.33 -0.07
C GLY A 81 5.33 -12.08 0.83
N VAL A 82 5.68 -10.91 0.28
CA VAL A 82 5.58 -9.64 1.00
C VAL A 82 4.11 -9.28 1.14
N ALA A 83 3.68 -9.04 2.38
CA ALA A 83 2.35 -8.59 2.75
C ALA A 83 2.43 -7.19 3.38
N ILE A 84 1.55 -6.28 2.97
CA ILE A 84 1.48 -4.93 3.55
C ILE A 84 0.03 -4.57 3.84
N GLY A 85 -0.20 -3.96 5.01
CA GLY A 85 -1.42 -3.21 5.33
C GLY A 85 -1.06 -1.80 5.78
N ASN A 86 -1.90 -0.82 5.47
CA ASN A 86 -1.73 0.57 5.91
C ASN A 86 -2.83 1.02 6.87
N GLU A 87 -2.55 2.03 7.68
CA GLU A 87 -3.56 2.60 8.59
C GLU A 87 -3.50 4.11 8.56
N ALA A 88 -4.64 4.77 8.78
CA ALA A 88 -4.68 6.20 8.94
C ALA A 88 -4.10 6.61 10.30
N VAL A 89 -3.08 7.45 10.30
CA VAL A 89 -2.55 8.10 11.50
C VAL A 89 -2.77 9.60 11.45
N PHE A 90 -3.26 10.13 12.56
CA PHE A 90 -3.51 11.55 12.74
C PHE A 90 -2.40 12.14 13.59
N THR A 91 -1.49 12.87 12.95
CA THR A 91 -0.32 13.46 13.61
C THR A 91 -0.58 14.93 13.97
N ARG A 92 0.26 15.49 14.83
CA ARG A 92 0.19 16.93 15.19
C ARG A 92 0.64 17.85 14.04
N GLY A 93 1.30 17.30 13.02
CA GLY A 93 1.70 18.04 11.83
C GLY A 93 0.55 18.28 10.86
N GLY A 94 0.76 19.14 9.89
CA GLY A 94 -0.18 19.30 8.76
C GLY A 94 -0.09 18.12 7.79
N TYR A 95 -1.12 17.99 6.95
CA TYR A 95 -1.17 17.02 5.86
C TYR A 95 -1.04 17.74 4.52
N SER A 96 -0.16 17.25 3.65
CA SER A 96 -0.03 17.82 2.30
C SER A 96 -1.27 17.50 1.47
N LYS A 97 -1.72 18.48 0.70
CA LYS A 97 -2.86 18.30 -0.23
C LYS A 97 -2.49 17.49 -1.48
N THR A 98 -1.19 17.34 -1.73
CA THR A 98 -0.61 16.65 -2.89
C THR A 98 0.53 15.75 -2.43
N GLY A 99 0.68 14.61 -3.07
CA GLY A 99 1.70 13.61 -2.76
C GLY A 99 1.21 12.22 -3.14
N LEU A 100 1.94 11.19 -2.70
CA LEU A 100 1.43 9.82 -2.71
C LEU A 100 0.51 9.61 -1.50
N THR A 101 -0.64 8.97 -1.71
CA THR A 101 -1.42 8.47 -0.57
C THR A 101 -0.70 7.27 0.04
N GLY A 102 -0.99 6.92 1.30
CA GLY A 102 -0.47 5.66 1.85
C GLY A 102 -0.92 4.44 1.05
N MET A 103 -2.08 4.51 0.40
CA MET A 103 -2.55 3.45 -0.48
C MET A 103 -1.69 3.33 -1.74
N ASP A 104 -1.21 4.44 -2.29
CA ASP A 104 -0.26 4.43 -3.41
C ASP A 104 1.10 3.87 -2.97
N LEU A 105 1.61 4.34 -1.82
CA LEU A 105 2.91 3.93 -1.27
C LEU A 105 2.99 2.41 -1.07
N LEU A 106 1.98 1.82 -0.42
CA LEU A 106 1.93 0.38 -0.19
C LEU A 106 1.88 -0.42 -1.50
N ARG A 107 1.11 0.06 -2.50
CA ARG A 107 1.00 -0.66 -3.78
C ARG A 107 2.31 -0.59 -4.55
N LEU A 108 2.93 0.58 -4.60
CA LEU A 108 4.25 0.75 -5.22
C LEU A 108 5.28 -0.15 -4.57
N ALA A 109 5.28 -0.29 -3.24
CA ALA A 109 6.19 -1.18 -2.53
C ALA A 109 5.93 -2.66 -2.88
N LEU A 110 4.67 -3.11 -2.86
CA LEU A 110 4.31 -4.48 -3.25
C LEU A 110 4.74 -4.82 -4.69
N GLU A 111 4.57 -3.88 -5.62
CA GLU A 111 4.94 -4.06 -7.03
C GLU A 111 6.46 -4.02 -7.26
N ARG A 112 7.28 -3.52 -6.32
CA ARG A 112 8.70 -3.21 -6.57
C ARG A 112 9.70 -3.90 -5.62
N CYS A 113 9.22 -4.68 -4.66
CA CYS A 113 10.05 -5.22 -3.57
C CYS A 113 9.82 -6.72 -3.37
N ASP A 114 10.86 -7.40 -2.92
CA ASP A 114 10.94 -8.86 -2.75
C ASP A 114 11.03 -9.31 -1.28
N SER A 115 11.13 -8.36 -0.35
CA SER A 115 11.15 -8.61 1.09
C SER A 115 10.48 -7.48 1.85
N ALA A 116 10.11 -7.74 3.11
CA ALA A 116 9.59 -6.76 4.03
C ALA A 116 10.57 -5.60 4.24
N ARG A 117 11.87 -5.90 4.34
CA ARG A 117 12.90 -4.87 4.47
C ARG A 117 12.98 -3.96 3.24
N SER A 118 13.06 -4.54 2.04
CA SER A 118 13.14 -3.75 0.81
C SER A 118 11.86 -2.94 0.57
N ALA A 119 10.70 -3.44 0.99
CA ALA A 119 9.44 -2.69 0.97
C ALA A 119 9.44 -1.46 1.90
N VAL A 120 9.98 -1.59 3.12
CA VAL A 120 10.11 -0.44 4.04
C VAL A 120 11.04 0.62 3.45
N ASP A 121 12.19 0.20 2.93
CA ASP A 121 13.16 1.12 2.32
C ASP A 121 12.58 1.83 1.07
N MET A 122 11.79 1.11 0.28
CA MET A 122 11.06 1.70 -0.86
C MET A 122 10.04 2.74 -0.43
N ILE A 123 9.26 2.47 0.62
CA ILE A 123 8.29 3.44 1.16
C ILE A 123 9.01 4.70 1.63
N ILE A 124 10.14 4.57 2.35
CA ILE A 124 10.96 5.71 2.77
C ILE A 124 11.45 6.51 1.56
N THR A 125 12.03 5.84 0.57
CA THR A 125 12.51 6.47 -0.67
C THR A 125 11.41 7.25 -1.38
N LEU A 126 10.22 6.66 -1.50
CA LEU A 126 9.06 7.29 -2.14
C LEU A 126 8.55 8.49 -1.34
N LEU A 127 8.57 8.41 -0.01
CA LEU A 127 8.21 9.52 0.88
C LEU A 127 9.19 10.69 0.74
N GLU A 128 10.50 10.41 0.68
CA GLU A 128 11.53 11.44 0.50
C GLU A 128 11.42 12.11 -0.88
N GLN A 129 11.15 11.33 -1.92
CA GLN A 129 11.10 11.83 -3.29
C GLN A 129 9.78 12.54 -3.64
N TYR A 130 8.65 11.99 -3.22
CA TYR A 130 7.32 12.43 -3.68
C TYR A 130 6.42 12.97 -2.56
N GLY A 131 6.82 12.78 -1.29
CA GLY A 131 6.00 13.12 -0.14
C GLY A 131 4.73 12.28 0.01
N GLN A 132 4.03 12.50 1.12
CA GLN A 132 2.72 11.91 1.38
C GLN A 132 1.64 12.98 1.38
N GLY A 133 0.52 12.71 0.72
CA GLY A 133 -0.61 13.62 0.67
C GLY A 133 -1.66 13.23 -0.35
N GLY A 134 -2.73 14.03 -0.42
CA GLY A 134 -3.88 13.77 -1.28
C GLY A 134 -5.14 13.44 -0.48
N ASN A 135 -6.30 13.60 -1.11
CA ASN A 135 -7.57 13.29 -0.46
C ASN A 135 -7.74 11.77 -0.33
N CYS A 136 -7.91 11.30 0.89
CA CYS A 136 -8.13 9.89 1.18
C CYS A 136 -9.62 9.54 1.33
N GLY A 137 -10.56 10.48 1.21
CA GLY A 137 -12.01 10.22 1.28
C GLY A 137 -12.69 10.13 -0.08
N PHE A 138 -13.73 9.29 -0.18
CA PHE A 138 -14.53 9.09 -1.39
C PHE A 138 -15.63 10.16 -1.52
N THR A 139 -16.47 10.32 -0.50
CA THR A 139 -17.60 11.28 -0.56
C THR A 139 -17.25 12.64 0.05
N LYS A 140 -16.11 12.74 0.74
CA LYS A 140 -15.68 13.92 1.47
C LYS A 140 -14.18 14.11 1.40
N GLN A 141 -13.72 15.31 1.75
CA GLN A 141 -12.32 15.57 1.97
C GLN A 141 -11.87 14.97 3.29
N PHE A 142 -10.84 14.13 3.26
CA PHE A 142 -10.28 13.49 4.43
C PHE A 142 -8.78 13.29 4.23
N PHE A 143 -7.97 13.91 5.09
CA PHE A 143 -6.52 13.94 4.95
C PHE A 143 -5.87 13.37 6.20
N TYR A 144 -4.90 12.50 6.00
CA TYR A 144 -4.12 11.87 7.06
C TYR A 144 -2.78 11.40 6.50
N ASN A 145 -1.86 11.03 7.39
CA ASN A 145 -0.66 10.27 7.03
C ASN A 145 -0.92 8.78 7.28
N ASN A 146 -0.08 7.90 6.74
CA ASN A 146 -0.20 6.48 6.98
C ASN A 146 0.93 5.90 7.84
N SER A 147 0.58 4.95 8.70
CA SER A 147 1.49 3.90 9.17
C SER A 147 1.33 2.66 8.30
N PHE A 148 2.34 1.79 8.35
CA PHE A 148 2.38 0.55 7.59
C PHE A 148 2.81 -0.60 8.49
N LEU A 149 2.16 -1.74 8.35
CA LEU A 149 2.66 -3.00 8.86
C LEU A 149 3.06 -3.87 7.66
N VAL A 150 4.32 -4.29 7.65
CA VAL A 150 4.94 -5.03 6.56
C VAL A 150 5.43 -6.36 7.14
N ALA A 151 5.12 -7.46 6.45
CA ALA A 151 5.58 -8.79 6.80
C ALA A 151 5.99 -9.56 5.55
N ASP A 152 6.85 -10.54 5.71
CA ASP A 152 7.17 -11.52 4.67
C ASP A 152 7.29 -12.92 5.29
N THR A 153 7.84 -13.87 4.53
CA THR A 153 7.98 -15.26 4.96
C THR A 153 9.22 -15.53 5.82
N THR A 154 10.05 -14.53 6.09
CA THR A 154 11.35 -14.69 6.79
C THR A 154 11.34 -14.24 8.24
#